data_AF-A0A7S4QH11-F1
#
_entry.id   AF-A0A7S4QH11-F1
#
_cell.length_a   1.000
_cell.length_b   1.000
_cell.length_c   1.000
_cell.angle_alpha   90.00
_cell.angle_beta   90.00
_cell.angle_gamma   90.00
#
_symmetry.space_group_name_H-M   'P 1'
#
loop_
_entity.id
_entity.type
_entity.pdbx_description
1 polymer ?
#
loop_
_entity_poly.entity_id
_entity_poly.type
_entity_poly.pdbx_seq_one_letter_code
_entity_poly.pdbx_strand_id
1 'polypeptide(L)'
;SACLCEKGTYMPLTAQGCVPCPDGMDCPVGSSEANAEFLGASDRGPEQQFLVLNPGFWASQAEPMSVFKCRDALRCPGGDPGSACAANLERQACDHCKVGFAWDGVKCVECSDFESSGALFPILPLVLAPLIIICLYTFFGDPLPKWPSWQNDLGALIFITLNHYQIVTVLT
;
A
#
# COMPACT_ATOMS: atom_id res chain seq x y z
N SER A 1 -23.84 21.89 33.20
CA SER A 1 -23.10 20.61 33.08
C SER A 1 -22.84 20.41 31.61
N ALA A 2 -21.57 20.29 31.19
CA ALA A 2 -21.22 20.18 29.77
C ALA A 2 -21.58 18.78 29.25
N CYS A 3 -22.40 18.70 28.20
CA CYS A 3 -22.82 17.46 27.55
C CYS A 3 -21.71 16.95 26.61
N LEU A 4 -20.57 16.57 27.16
CA LEU A 4 -19.46 16.00 26.38
C LEU A 4 -19.45 14.47 26.51
N CYS A 5 -19.16 13.79 25.40
CA CYS A 5 -18.95 12.35 25.41
C CYS A 5 -17.62 12.00 26.09
N GLU A 6 -17.65 10.93 26.88
CA GLU A 6 -16.46 10.40 27.55
C GLU A 6 -15.50 9.76 26.54
N LYS A 7 -14.24 9.58 26.94
CA LYS A 7 -13.22 8.92 26.10
C LYS A 7 -13.70 7.54 25.65
N GLY A 8 -13.52 7.21 24.37
CA GLY A 8 -13.98 5.94 23.80
C GLY A 8 -15.45 5.97 23.34
N THR A 9 -16.12 7.11 23.46
CA THR A 9 -17.45 7.36 22.92
C THR A 9 -17.48 8.65 22.11
N TYR A 10 -18.44 8.75 21.19
CA TYR A 10 -18.65 9.95 20.40
C TYR A 10 -20.15 10.25 20.23
N MET A 11 -20.48 11.49 19.86
CA MET A 11 -21.85 11.90 19.56
C MET A 11 -22.12 11.72 18.04
N PRO A 12 -22.99 10.79 17.64
CA PRO A 12 -23.37 10.60 16.24
C PRO A 12 -24.43 11.63 15.80
N LEU A 13 -24.54 11.88 14.49
CA LEU A 13 -25.59 12.73 13.93
C LEU A 13 -26.99 12.08 13.98
N THR A 14 -27.03 10.75 14.02
CA THR A 14 -28.27 9.97 13.84
C THR A 14 -28.93 9.53 15.14
N ALA A 15 -28.19 9.52 16.26
CA ALA A 15 -28.69 9.06 17.55
C ALA A 15 -28.59 10.16 18.62
N GLN A 16 -29.46 10.08 19.62
CA GLN A 16 -29.43 10.97 20.77
C GLN A 16 -28.61 10.30 21.88
N GLY A 17 -27.37 10.73 22.05
CA GLY A 17 -26.47 10.26 23.11
C GLY A 17 -25.16 9.70 22.57
N CYS A 18 -24.21 9.46 23.48
CA CYS A 18 -22.88 8.99 23.13
C CYS A 18 -22.91 7.49 22.80
N VAL A 19 -22.30 7.12 21.69
CA VAL A 19 -22.15 5.73 21.24
C VAL A 19 -20.68 5.30 21.24
N PRO A 20 -20.37 4.00 21.32
CA PRO A 20 -18.99 3.51 21.30
C PRO A 20 -18.24 3.92 20.02
N CYS A 21 -16.93 4.16 20.11
CA CYS A 21 -16.10 4.42 18.94
C CYS A 21 -16.18 3.30 17.90
N PRO A 22 -16.18 3.66 16.61
CA PRO A 22 -16.06 2.69 15.54
C PRO A 22 -14.67 2.04 15.52
N ASP A 23 -14.60 0.83 14.98
CA ASP A 23 -13.35 0.09 14.86
C ASP A 23 -12.32 0.86 14.02
N GLY A 24 -11.07 0.89 14.49
CA GLY A 24 -9.98 1.60 13.82
C GLY A 24 -9.92 3.11 14.11
N MET A 25 -10.74 3.61 15.04
CA MET A 25 -10.67 4.98 15.53
C MET A 25 -10.59 5.07 17.05
N ASP A 26 -9.96 6.14 17.52
CA ASP A 26 -9.91 6.58 18.91
C ASP A 26 -10.72 7.87 19.06
N CYS A 27 -11.70 7.88 19.97
CA CYS A 27 -12.49 9.08 20.27
C CYS A 27 -11.96 9.77 21.55
N PRO A 28 -11.32 10.94 21.44
CA PRO A 28 -11.05 11.78 22.59
C PRO A 28 -12.34 12.31 23.23
N VAL A 29 -12.23 12.84 24.45
CA VAL A 29 -13.38 13.45 25.16
C VAL A 29 -13.97 14.58 24.32
N GLY A 30 -15.29 14.61 24.19
CA GLY A 30 -15.99 15.61 23.38
C GLY A 30 -16.05 15.32 21.88
N SER A 31 -15.67 14.11 21.44
CA SER A 31 -15.78 13.71 20.03
C SER A 31 -17.21 13.76 19.53
N SER A 32 -17.43 14.39 18.38
CA SER A 32 -18.73 14.49 17.73
C SER A 32 -18.58 14.38 16.21
N GLU A 33 -19.50 13.66 15.56
CA GLU A 33 -19.56 13.59 14.09
C GLU A 33 -19.83 14.96 13.46
N ALA A 34 -20.56 15.83 14.17
CA ALA A 34 -20.82 17.20 13.71
C ALA A 34 -19.54 18.03 13.53
N ASN A 35 -18.46 17.64 14.21
CA ASN A 35 -17.18 18.35 14.15
C ASN A 35 -16.32 17.95 12.93
N ALA A 36 -16.84 17.15 12.00
CA ALA A 36 -16.14 16.80 10.76
C ALA A 36 -15.70 18.03 9.94
N GLU A 37 -16.41 19.15 10.08
CA GLU A 37 -16.07 20.43 9.46
C GLU A 37 -14.76 21.05 9.98
N PHE A 38 -14.30 20.64 11.17
CA PHE A 38 -13.04 21.11 11.78
C PHE A 38 -11.84 20.20 11.48
N LEU A 39 -12.00 19.18 10.62
CA LEU A 39 -10.91 18.30 10.19
C LEU A 39 -9.77 19.10 9.52
N GLY A 40 -8.55 18.93 10.04
CA GLY A 40 -7.37 19.67 9.60
C GLY A 40 -7.17 21.05 10.24
N ALA A 41 -8.08 21.49 11.13
CA ALA A 41 -7.89 22.72 11.89
C ALA A 41 -6.73 22.54 12.91
N SER A 42 -5.81 23.50 12.95
CA SER A 42 -4.60 23.45 13.79
C SER A 42 -4.88 23.71 15.28
N ASP A 43 -5.93 24.48 15.59
CA ASP A 43 -6.34 24.79 16.95
C ASP A 43 -7.78 24.29 17.16
N ARG A 44 -7.94 23.13 17.80
CA ARG A 44 -9.25 22.59 18.18
C ARG A 44 -9.48 22.77 19.67
N GLY A 45 -10.56 23.46 20.01
CA GLY A 45 -11.07 23.46 21.37
C GLY A 45 -11.57 22.09 21.81
N PRO A 46 -11.85 21.91 23.11
CA PRO A 46 -12.42 20.66 23.65
C PRO A 46 -13.80 20.33 23.07
N GLU A 47 -14.53 21.31 22.53
CA GLU A 47 -15.85 21.12 21.90
C GLU A 47 -15.77 20.84 20.39
N GLN A 48 -14.59 20.99 19.78
CA GLN A 48 -14.35 20.80 18.34
C GLN A 48 -13.58 19.51 18.06
N GLN A 49 -13.60 18.56 19.00
CA GLN A 49 -12.91 17.29 18.87
C GLN A 49 -13.65 16.38 17.89
N PHE A 50 -12.88 15.71 17.04
CA PHE A 50 -13.35 14.68 16.12
C PHE A 50 -12.59 13.37 16.40
N LEU A 51 -13.10 12.26 15.88
CA LEU A 51 -12.49 10.94 16.01
C LEU A 51 -11.13 10.88 15.29
N VAL A 52 -10.15 10.22 15.89
CA VAL A 52 -8.80 10.09 15.35
C VAL A 52 -8.60 8.66 14.83
N LEU A 53 -8.05 8.50 13.63
CA LEU A 53 -7.71 7.19 13.07
C LEU A 53 -6.53 6.56 13.81
N ASN A 54 -6.66 5.27 14.10
CA ASN A 54 -5.56 4.49 14.63
C ASN A 54 -4.52 4.17 13.54
N PRO A 55 -3.25 3.94 13.90
CA PRO A 55 -2.24 3.49 12.95
C PRO A 55 -2.70 2.22 12.21
N GLY A 56 -2.48 2.18 10.90
CA GLY A 56 -2.95 1.12 10.02
C GLY A 56 -4.37 1.33 9.48
N PHE A 57 -5.03 2.44 9.81
CA PHE A 57 -6.34 2.81 9.29
C PHE A 57 -6.32 4.15 8.55
N TRP A 58 -7.24 4.29 7.61
CA TRP A 58 -7.40 5.47 6.77
C TRP A 58 -8.87 5.76 6.52
N ALA A 59 -9.24 7.03 6.50
CA ALA A 59 -10.53 7.52 6.03
C ALA A 59 -10.30 8.78 5.19
N SER A 60 -11.19 9.04 4.23
CA SER A 60 -11.12 10.24 3.41
C SER A 60 -11.70 11.44 4.17
N GLN A 61 -11.32 12.67 3.79
CA GLN A 61 -11.94 13.86 4.37
C GLN A 61 -13.42 14.02 3.98
N ALA A 62 -13.80 13.51 2.80
CA ALA A 62 -15.18 13.56 2.30
C ALA A 62 -16.09 12.55 3.01
N GLU A 63 -15.53 11.42 3.43
CA GLU A 63 -16.24 10.34 4.11
C GLU A 63 -15.45 9.93 5.36
N PRO A 64 -15.37 10.79 6.39
CA PRO A 64 -14.48 10.59 7.53
C PRO A 64 -14.87 9.40 8.40
N MET A 65 -16.13 8.94 8.33
CA MET A 65 -16.63 7.76 9.03
C MET A 65 -16.41 6.45 8.25
N SER A 66 -15.94 6.53 7.00
CA SER A 66 -15.67 5.36 6.16
C SER A 66 -14.23 4.90 6.38
N VAL A 67 -14.05 3.98 7.34
CA VAL A 67 -12.74 3.52 7.79
C VAL A 67 -12.27 2.31 6.97
N PHE A 68 -11.08 2.45 6.38
CA PHE A 68 -10.41 1.40 5.61
C PHE A 68 -9.15 0.95 6.33
N LYS A 69 -8.89 -0.36 6.28
CA LYS A 69 -7.65 -0.94 6.78
C LYS A 69 -6.56 -0.83 5.71
N CYS A 70 -5.42 -0.29 6.09
CA CYS A 70 -4.26 -0.22 5.22
C CYS A 70 -3.48 -1.54 5.24
N ARG A 71 -2.64 -1.73 4.21
CA ARG A 71 -1.76 -2.91 4.11
C ARG A 71 -0.81 -3.00 5.31
N ASP A 72 -0.32 -1.86 5.78
CA ASP A 72 0.59 -1.74 6.89
C ASP A 72 0.44 -0.36 7.57
N ALA A 73 0.93 -0.26 8.81
CA ALA A 73 0.88 0.99 9.59
C ALA A 73 1.93 2.02 9.16
N LEU A 74 2.94 1.65 8.37
CA LEU A 74 3.91 2.61 7.84
C LEU A 74 3.27 3.47 6.74
N ARG A 75 2.37 2.88 5.95
CA ARG A 75 1.55 3.60 4.96
C ARG A 75 0.55 4.54 5.60
N CYS A 76 -0.07 4.08 6.69
CA CYS A 76 -1.11 4.82 7.40
C CYS A 76 -0.70 5.06 8.85
N PRO A 77 0.00 6.16 9.15
CA PRO A 77 0.38 6.49 10.53
C PRO A 77 -0.81 6.78 11.46
N GLY A 78 -2.03 6.92 10.92
CA GLY A 78 -3.21 7.36 11.66
C GLY A 78 -3.31 8.89 11.71
N GLY A 79 -4.16 9.42 12.59
CA GLY A 79 -4.42 10.86 12.72
C GLY A 79 -5.79 11.26 12.17
N ASP A 80 -5.93 12.49 11.69
CA ASP A 80 -7.22 12.95 11.18
C ASP A 80 -7.55 12.31 9.82
N PRO A 81 -8.83 11.99 9.56
CA PRO A 81 -9.30 11.65 8.21
C PRO A 81 -8.79 12.63 7.16
N GLY A 82 -8.32 12.10 6.02
CA GLY A 82 -7.69 12.85 4.94
C GLY A 82 -6.20 13.16 5.13
N SER A 83 -5.68 13.16 6.36
CA SER A 83 -4.25 13.39 6.66
C SER A 83 -3.45 12.11 6.91
N ALA A 84 -4.13 10.97 7.02
CA ALA A 84 -3.57 9.71 7.51
C ALA A 84 -2.66 8.94 6.52
N CYS A 85 -2.14 9.57 5.47
CA CYS A 85 -1.17 8.93 4.57
C CYS A 85 0.26 9.37 4.87
N ALA A 86 1.19 8.41 4.87
CA ALA A 86 2.61 8.72 4.91
C ALA A 86 3.07 9.46 3.63
N ALA A 87 4.26 10.06 3.72
CA ALA A 87 4.78 10.93 2.68
C ALA A 87 4.82 10.23 1.30
N ASN A 88 4.38 10.98 0.28
CA ASN A 88 4.32 10.54 -1.13
C ASN A 88 3.42 9.32 -1.40
N LEU A 89 2.52 8.98 -0.48
CA LEU A 89 1.40 8.08 -0.77
C LEU A 89 0.16 8.89 -1.16
N GLU A 90 -0.71 8.25 -1.92
CA GLU A 90 -2.00 8.77 -2.35
C GLU A 90 -3.03 7.64 -2.50
N ARG A 91 -4.26 8.04 -2.86
CA ARG A 91 -5.44 7.18 -3.03
C ARG A 91 -5.94 6.54 -1.74
N GLN A 92 -7.00 5.75 -1.89
CA GLN A 92 -7.70 5.09 -0.81
C GLN A 92 -6.78 4.12 -0.07
N ALA A 93 -6.78 4.20 1.26
CA ALA A 93 -5.90 3.42 2.13
C ALA A 93 -4.40 3.55 1.83
N CYS A 94 -4.00 4.70 1.24
CA CYS A 94 -2.61 5.04 0.93
C CYS A 94 -1.92 3.89 0.16
N ASP A 95 -2.63 3.33 -0.82
CA ASP A 95 -2.23 2.09 -1.48
C ASP A 95 -1.20 2.32 -2.59
N HIS A 96 -1.12 3.54 -3.12
CA HIS A 96 -0.22 3.93 -4.22
C HIS A 96 0.77 5.01 -3.80
N CYS A 97 2.00 4.90 -4.30
CA CYS A 97 2.92 6.03 -4.34
C CYS A 97 2.47 7.03 -5.41
N LYS A 98 2.72 8.31 -5.16
CA LYS A 98 2.53 9.38 -6.15
C LYS A 98 3.36 9.11 -7.40
N VAL A 99 2.96 9.72 -8.51
CA VAL A 99 3.71 9.64 -9.77
C VAL A 99 5.18 10.05 -9.56
N GLY A 100 6.09 9.23 -10.08
CA GLY A 100 7.54 9.41 -9.91
C GLY A 100 8.11 8.78 -8.65
N PHE A 101 7.31 8.08 -7.85
CA PHE A 101 7.76 7.36 -6.66
C PHE A 101 7.41 5.87 -6.72
N ALA A 102 8.25 5.03 -6.13
CA ALA A 102 8.05 3.60 -5.96
C ALA A 102 8.21 3.19 -4.48
N TRP A 103 7.49 2.15 -4.07
CA TRP A 103 7.58 1.64 -2.69
C TRP A 103 8.84 0.78 -2.52
N ASP A 104 9.74 1.17 -1.61
CA ASP A 104 10.98 0.42 -1.32
C ASP A 104 10.80 -0.68 -0.26
N GLY A 105 9.57 -0.85 0.26
CA GLY A 105 9.25 -1.73 1.39
C GLY A 105 8.91 -0.97 2.67
N VAL A 106 9.36 0.29 2.79
CA VAL A 106 9.20 1.12 3.99
C VAL A 106 8.59 2.48 3.67
N LYS A 107 8.94 3.08 2.53
CA LYS A 107 8.47 4.39 2.08
C LYS A 107 8.42 4.48 0.56
N CYS A 108 7.75 5.52 0.07
CA CYS A 108 7.82 5.90 -1.33
C CYS A 108 9.12 6.67 -1.59
N VAL A 109 10.01 6.08 -2.38
CA VAL A 109 11.26 6.70 -2.86
C VAL A 109 11.11 7.16 -4.29
N GLU A 110 11.79 8.24 -4.66
CA GLU A 110 11.77 8.76 -6.02
C GLU A 110 12.39 7.74 -6.98
N CYS A 111 11.71 7.47 -8.08
CA CYS A 111 12.21 6.58 -9.13
C CYS A 111 13.44 7.20 -9.77
N SER A 112 14.47 6.40 -10.05
CA SER A 112 15.62 6.90 -10.81
C SER A 112 15.23 7.25 -12.25
N ASP A 113 15.95 8.18 -12.89
CA ASP A 113 15.77 8.50 -14.31
C ASP A 113 15.88 7.27 -15.22
N PHE A 114 16.68 6.29 -14.78
CA PHE A 114 16.87 5.02 -15.47
C PHE A 114 15.59 4.17 -15.43
N GLU A 115 15.02 3.96 -14.25
CA GLU A 115 13.78 3.17 -14.06
C GLU A 115 12.54 3.86 -14.64
N SER A 116 12.54 5.20 -14.65
CA SER A 116 11.47 6.02 -15.23
C SER A 116 11.54 6.11 -16.75
N SER A 117 12.68 5.72 -17.35
CA SER A 117 12.84 5.76 -18.80
C SER A 117 11.98 4.66 -19.44
N GLY A 118 10.92 5.07 -20.14
CA GLY A 118 10.07 4.18 -20.94
C GLY A 118 10.80 3.44 -22.07
N ALA A 119 12.11 3.66 -22.20
CA ALA A 119 13.01 3.02 -23.15
C ALA A 119 13.59 1.71 -22.62
N LEU A 120 13.77 1.57 -21.30
CA LEU A 120 14.48 0.42 -20.72
C LEU A 120 13.73 -0.88 -20.91
N PHE A 121 12.44 -0.88 -20.57
CA PHE A 121 11.61 -2.08 -20.64
C PHE A 121 11.35 -2.60 -22.06
N PRO A 122 11.21 -1.77 -23.12
CA PRO A 122 11.12 -2.27 -24.49
C PRO A 122 12.47 -2.52 -25.17
N ILE A 123 13.50 -1.70 -24.92
CA ILE A 123 14.79 -1.82 -25.63
C ILE A 123 15.64 -2.94 -25.04
N LEU A 124 15.65 -3.09 -23.71
CA LEU A 124 16.47 -4.10 -23.06
C LEU A 124 16.11 -5.52 -23.55
N PRO A 125 14.84 -5.98 -23.58
CA PRO A 125 14.50 -7.29 -24.14
C PRO A 125 14.76 -7.37 -25.64
N LEU A 126 14.53 -6.30 -26.40
CA LEU A 126 14.77 -6.30 -27.85
C LEU A 126 16.25 -6.55 -28.19
N VAL A 127 17.17 -6.05 -27.38
CA VAL A 127 18.62 -6.21 -27.58
C VAL A 127 19.18 -7.44 -26.87
N LEU A 128 18.81 -7.68 -25.61
CA LEU A 128 19.31 -8.82 -24.84
C LEU A 128 18.69 -10.13 -25.27
N ALA A 129 17.41 -10.20 -25.66
CA ALA A 129 16.80 -11.48 -25.98
C ALA A 129 17.46 -12.18 -27.18
N PRO A 130 17.77 -11.51 -28.32
CA PRO A 130 18.51 -12.14 -29.40
C PRO A 130 19.91 -12.61 -28.97
N LEU A 131 20.62 -11.81 -28.16
CA LEU A 131 21.93 -12.17 -27.64
C LEU A 131 21.87 -13.38 -26.71
N ILE A 132 20.88 -13.42 -25.81
CA ILE A 132 20.62 -14.55 -24.92
C ILE A 132 20.25 -15.78 -25.73
N ILE A 133 19.38 -15.67 -26.74
CA ILE A 133 18.98 -16.79 -27.60
C ILE A 133 20.19 -17.33 -28.37
N ILE A 134 21.02 -16.46 -28.97
CA ILE A 134 22.25 -16.87 -29.66
C ILE A 134 23.19 -17.57 -28.68
N CYS A 135 23.43 -16.97 -27.51
CA CYS A 135 24.26 -17.55 -26.46
C CYS A 135 23.73 -18.94 -26.05
N LEU A 136 22.43 -19.04 -25.75
CA LEU A 136 21.77 -20.30 -25.41
C LEU A 136 21.93 -21.35 -26.52
N TYR A 137 21.74 -20.95 -27.79
CA TYR A 137 21.87 -21.86 -28.92
C TYR A 137 23.32 -22.32 -29.14
N THR A 138 24.30 -21.45 -28.89
CA THR A 138 25.72 -21.78 -29.04
C THR A 138 26.28 -22.62 -27.89
N PHE A 139 25.81 -22.41 -26.66
CA PHE A 139 26.30 -23.11 -25.48
C PHE A 139 25.49 -24.34 -25.11
N PHE A 140 24.15 -24.30 -25.30
CA PHE A 140 23.21 -25.36 -24.92
C PHE A 140 22.51 -25.99 -26.13
N GLY A 141 22.91 -25.64 -27.35
CA GLY A 141 22.50 -26.33 -28.57
C GLY A 141 23.11 -27.73 -28.65
N ASP A 142 22.73 -28.59 -27.71
CA ASP A 142 23.09 -30.00 -27.75
C ASP A 142 22.43 -30.64 -28.97
N PRO A 143 23.17 -31.43 -29.78
CA PRO A 143 22.57 -32.18 -30.86
C PRO A 143 21.48 -33.11 -30.29
N LEU A 144 20.32 -33.18 -30.96
CA LEU A 144 19.15 -34.01 -30.62
C LEU A 144 19.45 -35.36 -29.92
N PRO A 145 20.46 -36.17 -30.33
CA PRO A 145 20.80 -37.41 -29.61
C PRO A 145 21.31 -37.26 -28.16
N LYS A 146 21.74 -36.06 -27.72
CA LYS A 146 22.23 -35.78 -26.35
C LYS A 146 21.18 -35.19 -25.42
N TRP A 147 19.97 -34.93 -25.91
CA TRP A 147 18.86 -34.43 -25.09
C TRP A 147 18.49 -35.30 -23.89
N PRO A 148 18.49 -36.65 -23.93
CA PRO A 148 18.20 -37.47 -22.75
C PRO A 148 19.38 -37.54 -21.76
N SER A 149 20.24 -36.52 -21.72
CA SER A 149 21.29 -36.44 -20.72
C SER A 149 20.70 -36.03 -19.37
N TRP A 150 21.18 -36.66 -18.30
CA TRP A 150 20.77 -36.35 -16.93
C TRP A 150 21.01 -34.88 -16.52
N GLN A 151 21.94 -34.19 -17.21
CA GLN A 151 22.24 -32.77 -16.98
C GLN A 151 21.10 -31.86 -17.45
N ASN A 152 20.50 -32.19 -18.60
CA ASN A 152 19.38 -31.42 -19.16
C ASN A 152 18.09 -31.64 -18.35
N ASP A 153 17.86 -32.86 -17.87
CA ASP A 153 16.74 -33.17 -16.96
C ASP A 153 16.85 -32.40 -15.63
N LEU A 154 18.06 -32.34 -15.04
CA LEU A 154 18.29 -31.57 -13.82
C LEU A 154 18.09 -30.06 -14.05
N GLY A 155 18.58 -29.53 -15.18
CA GLY A 155 18.37 -28.15 -15.57
C GLY A 155 16.89 -27.79 -15.75
N ALA A 156 16.12 -28.66 -16.41
CA ALA A 156 14.68 -28.50 -16.58
C ALA A 156 13.93 -28.51 -15.24
N LEU A 157 14.28 -29.42 -14.33
CA LEU A 157 13.72 -29.49 -12.98
C LEU A 157 13.98 -28.21 -12.17
N ILE A 158 15.20 -27.68 -12.22
CA ILE A 158 15.56 -26.43 -11.56
C ILE A 158 14.75 -25.26 -12.14
N PHE A 159 14.66 -25.16 -13.46
CA PHE A 159 13.89 -24.10 -14.13
C PHE A 159 12.41 -24.12 -13.76
N ILE A 160 11.79 -25.30 -13.74
CA ILE A 160 10.38 -25.48 -13.35
C ILE A 160 10.19 -25.06 -11.89
N THR A 161 11.12 -25.44 -11.01
CA THR A 161 11.04 -25.12 -9.57
C THR A 161 11.17 -23.62 -9.32
N LEU A 162 12.10 -22.94 -10.00
CA LEU A 162 12.26 -21.49 -9.90
C LEU A 162 11.03 -20.74 -10.42
N ASN A 163 10.46 -21.16 -11.55
CA ASN A 163 9.21 -20.59 -12.06
C ASN A 163 8.05 -20.80 -11.09
N HIS A 164 7.94 -21.99 -10.51
CA HIS A 164 6.90 -22.27 -9.52
C HIS A 164 7.03 -21.35 -8.30
N TYR A 165 8.24 -21.16 -7.78
CA TYR A 165 8.50 -20.25 -6.67
C TYR A 165 8.13 -18.80 -7.01
N GLN A 166 8.51 -18.31 -8.19
CA GLN A 166 8.17 -16.97 -8.66
C GLN A 166 6.65 -16.77 -8.76
N ILE A 167 5.91 -17.73 -9.32
CA ILE A 167 4.45 -17.66 -9.44
C ILE A 167 3.78 -17.63 -8.06
N VAL A 168 4.21 -18.48 -7.13
CA VAL A 168 3.65 -18.49 -5.76
C VAL A 168 3.91 -17.16 -5.05
N THR A 169 5.10 -16.59 -5.19
CA THR A 169 5.48 -15.32 -4.55
C THR A 169 4.73 -14.13 -5.13
N VAL A 170 4.35 -14.16 -6.42
CA VAL A 170 3.51 -13.11 -7.04
C VAL A 170 2.04 -13.22 -6.60
N LEU A 171 1.59 -14.43 -6.26
CA LEU A 171 0.19 -14.70 -5.86
C LEU A 171 -0.06 -14.57 -4.35
N THR A 172 0.98 -14.41 -3.53
CA THR A 172 0.88 -14.22 -2.07
C THR A 172 1.24 -12.80 -1.66
#